data_AF-A0A3M1RBG0-F1
#
_entry.id   AF-A0A3M1RBG0-F1
#
_cell.length_a   1.000
_cell.length_b   1.000
_cell.length_c   1.000
_cell.angle_alpha   90.00
_cell.angle_beta   90.00
_cell.angle_gamma   90.00
#
_symmetry.space_group_name_H-M   'P 1'
#
loop_
_entity.id
_entity.type
_entity.pdbx_description
1 polymer ?
#
loop_
_entity_poly.entity_id
_entity_poly.type
_entity_poly.pdbx_seq_one_letter_code
_entity_poly.pdbx_strand_id
1 'polypeptide(L)'
;EKAINRRLWHKGHRFYDAYDLVAGELIEVDTASGFTPLYAGVPSSARAERLYEYLDSASFCPMHEKRCFSVPNYNIEGEHFDPRNYWRGPVWINMNWMLYHGLRAYGYADKAESVKGDIIELIRRYGFHEYYDPLKGIGYGSKDFSWTAALFLDIVYDEAAL
;
A
#
# COMPACT_ATOMS: atom_id res chain seq x y z
N GLU A 1 -7.05 18.32 1.35
CA GLU A 1 -5.67 18.56 1.85
C GLU A 1 -5.59 19.02 3.32
N LYS A 2 -5.97 20.27 3.67
CA LYS A 2 -5.76 20.84 5.03
C LYS A 2 -6.34 20.02 6.19
N ALA A 3 -7.53 19.43 6.00
CA ALA A 3 -8.18 18.62 7.03
C ALA A 3 -7.39 17.34 7.33
N ILE A 4 -6.95 16.60 6.30
CA ILE A 4 -6.15 15.37 6.44
C ILE A 4 -4.83 15.68 7.16
N ASN A 5 -4.10 16.70 6.70
CA ASN A 5 -2.83 17.12 7.32
C ASN A 5 -2.94 17.54 8.79
N ARG A 6 -4.09 18.07 9.19
CA ARG A 6 -4.36 18.55 10.56
C ARG A 6 -4.92 17.47 11.47
N ARG A 7 -5.81 16.62 10.94
CA ARG A 7 -6.63 15.69 11.72
C ARG A 7 -6.05 14.29 11.77
N LEU A 8 -5.35 13.85 10.72
CA LEU A 8 -4.92 12.46 10.57
C LEU A 8 -3.41 12.28 10.73
N TRP A 9 -2.60 13.34 10.55
CA TRP A 9 -1.16 13.25 10.79
C TRP A 9 -0.85 13.17 12.28
N HIS A 10 -0.42 11.99 12.73
CA HIS A 10 0.04 11.78 14.09
C HIS A 10 1.49 12.24 14.25
N LYS A 11 1.76 13.24 15.11
CA LYS A 11 3.10 13.84 15.23
C LYS A 11 4.14 12.90 15.87
N GLY A 12 3.75 12.13 16.89
CA GLY A 12 4.64 11.22 17.61
C GLY A 12 4.99 9.99 16.77
N HIS A 13 3.95 9.27 16.35
CA HIS A 13 4.03 8.17 15.40
C HIS A 13 4.61 8.53 14.01
N ARG A 14 4.46 9.79 13.55
CA ARG A 14 4.91 10.28 12.23
C ARG A 14 4.28 9.51 11.07
N PHE A 15 2.99 9.22 11.19
CA PHE A 15 2.18 8.48 10.23
C PHE A 15 0.78 9.11 10.10
N TYR A 16 0.01 8.72 9.09
CA TYR A 16 -1.41 9.10 9.01
C TYR A 16 -2.27 8.01 9.61
N ASP A 17 -2.92 8.33 10.72
CA ASP A 17 -3.80 7.44 11.46
C ASP A 17 -5.25 7.86 11.27
N ALA A 18 -6.15 6.89 11.30
CA ALA A 18 -7.59 7.18 11.33
C ALA A 18 -7.95 7.93 12.62
N TYR A 19 -9.00 8.74 12.60
CA TYR A 19 -9.43 9.51 13.76
C TYR A 19 -10.78 9.01 14.27
N ASP A 20 -10.82 8.60 15.54
CA ASP A 20 -12.05 8.24 16.24
C ASP A 20 -12.75 9.53 16.71
N LEU A 21 -13.95 9.78 16.20
CA LEU A 21 -14.75 10.94 16.59
C LEU A 21 -15.45 10.78 17.95
N VAL A 22 -15.68 9.55 18.40
CA VAL A 22 -16.30 9.24 19.69
C VAL A 22 -15.27 9.40 20.80
N ALA A 23 -14.10 8.77 20.65
CA ALA A 23 -13.02 8.87 21.62
C ALA A 23 -12.24 10.19 21.51
N GLY A 24 -12.28 10.84 20.35
CA GLY A 24 -11.58 12.11 20.11
C GLY A 24 -10.07 11.94 19.92
N GLU A 25 -9.61 10.76 19.52
CA GLU A 25 -8.20 10.40 19.41
C GLU A 25 -7.86 9.72 18.08
N LEU A 26 -6.56 9.61 17.82
CA LEU A 26 -6.05 8.90 16.65
C LEU A 26 -5.95 7.41 16.96
N ILE A 27 -6.32 6.59 15.98
CA ILE A 27 -6.23 5.13 16.05
C ILE A 27 -4.88 4.72 15.45
N GLU A 28 -3.89 4.50 16.33
CA GLU A 28 -2.52 4.13 15.95
C GLU A 28 -2.46 2.68 15.44
N VAL A 29 -2.83 2.48 14.17
CA VAL A 29 -2.83 1.17 13.51
C VAL A 29 -2.23 1.28 12.11
N ASP A 30 -1.05 0.67 11.96
CA ASP A 30 -0.21 0.77 10.79
C ASP A 30 -0.77 -0.06 9.64
N THR A 31 -1.52 0.61 8.78
CA THR A 31 -2.10 -0.01 7.59
C THR A 31 -1.71 0.73 6.32
N ALA A 32 -1.86 0.07 5.18
CA ALA A 32 -1.61 0.68 3.87
C ALA A 32 -2.42 1.98 3.66
N SER A 33 -3.56 2.11 4.35
CA SER A 33 -4.39 3.32 4.31
C SER A 33 -3.64 4.59 4.72
N GLY A 34 -2.72 4.51 5.68
CA GLY A 34 -1.93 5.68 6.12
C GLY A 34 -0.93 6.21 5.08
N PHE A 35 -0.65 5.45 4.02
CA PHE A 35 0.16 5.90 2.89
C PHE A 35 -0.69 6.47 1.74
N THR A 36 -2.01 6.22 1.69
CA THR A 36 -2.91 6.75 0.65
C THR A 36 -2.94 8.28 0.52
N PRO A 37 -2.60 9.10 1.54
CA PRO A 37 -2.42 10.53 1.33
C PRO A 37 -1.37 10.88 0.26
N LEU A 38 -0.39 10.01 -0.03
CA LEU A 38 0.53 10.17 -1.16
C LEU A 38 -0.23 10.20 -2.50
N TYR A 39 -1.18 9.29 -2.70
CA TYR A 39 -2.02 9.29 -3.90
C TYR A 39 -2.84 10.57 -4.03
N ALA A 40 -3.31 11.10 -2.90
CA ALA A 40 -4.09 12.34 -2.85
C ALA A 40 -3.25 13.63 -2.98
N GLY A 41 -1.92 13.54 -3.06
CA GLY A 41 -1.04 14.72 -3.12
C GLY A 41 -1.07 15.59 -1.86
N VAL A 42 -1.35 14.99 -0.69
CA VAL A 42 -1.60 15.74 0.55
C VAL A 42 -0.34 16.01 1.39
N PRO A 43 0.58 15.05 1.58
CA PRO A 43 1.80 15.28 2.35
C PRO A 43 2.68 16.40 1.77
N SER A 44 3.37 17.15 2.64
CA SER A 44 4.54 17.93 2.21
C SER A 44 5.68 16.99 1.81
N SER A 45 6.70 17.48 1.09
CA SER A 45 7.87 16.67 0.71
C SER A 45 8.52 15.98 1.90
N ALA A 46 8.68 16.67 3.03
CA ALA A 46 9.25 16.08 4.25
C ALA A 46 8.37 14.96 4.86
N ARG A 47 7.04 15.09 4.79
CA ARG A 47 6.12 14.02 5.24
C ARG A 47 6.12 12.86 4.26
N ALA A 48 6.17 13.14 2.95
CA ALA A 48 6.24 12.13 1.92
C ALA A 48 7.52 11.31 2.02
N GLU A 49 8.66 11.95 2.28
CA GLU A 49 9.94 11.29 2.53
C GLU A 49 9.85 10.36 3.73
N ARG A 50 9.30 10.86 4.85
CA ARG A 50 9.09 10.04 6.03
C ARG A 50 8.17 8.83 5.77
N LEU A 51 7.11 9.02 5.00
CA LEU A 51 6.20 7.94 4.61
C LEU A 51 6.91 6.94 3.70
N TYR A 52 7.70 7.40 2.75
CA TYR A 52 8.48 6.56 1.85
C TYR A 52 9.48 5.68 2.63
N GLU A 53 10.26 6.27 3.54
CA GLU A 53 11.18 5.51 4.40
C GLU A 53 10.47 4.41 5.19
N TYR A 54 9.24 4.68 5.66
CA TYR A 54 8.49 3.68 6.40
C TYR A 54 7.87 2.61 5.51
N LEU A 55 7.33 3.00 4.36
CA LEU A 55 6.81 2.08 3.34
C LEU A 55 7.92 1.16 2.82
N ASP A 56 9.15 1.67 2.69
CA ASP A 56 10.31 0.92 2.22
C ASP A 56 11.11 0.26 3.36
N SER A 57 10.44 -0.09 4.45
CA SER A 57 11.03 -0.78 5.60
C SER A 57 10.57 -2.24 5.68
N ALA A 58 11.14 -3.01 6.60
CA ALA A 58 10.76 -4.40 6.87
C ALA A 58 9.26 -4.56 7.19
N SER A 59 8.64 -3.53 7.77
CA SER A 59 7.22 -3.51 8.15
C SER A 59 6.27 -3.58 6.94
N PHE A 60 6.68 -3.08 5.77
CA PHE A 60 5.83 -2.92 4.58
C PHE A 60 6.45 -3.46 3.28
N CYS A 61 7.36 -4.42 3.40
CA CYS A 61 8.10 -5.04 2.30
C CYS A 61 9.01 -4.04 1.56
N PRO A 62 10.31 -4.00 1.88
CA PRO A 62 11.25 -3.10 1.23
C PRO A 62 11.51 -3.52 -0.21
N MET A 63 11.91 -2.55 -1.03
CA MET A 63 12.26 -2.77 -2.43
C MET A 63 13.41 -3.79 -2.53
N HIS A 64 13.35 -4.63 -3.58
CA HIS A 64 14.32 -5.71 -3.85
C HIS A 64 14.37 -6.85 -2.82
N GLU A 65 13.44 -6.90 -1.86
CA GLU A 65 13.34 -8.01 -0.92
C GLU A 65 12.61 -9.20 -1.56
N LYS A 66 13.29 -10.34 -1.66
CA LYS A 66 12.74 -11.55 -2.29
C LYS A 66 11.79 -12.35 -1.38
N ARG A 67 11.63 -11.91 -0.13
CA ARG A 67 10.86 -12.62 0.91
C ARG A 67 9.40 -12.18 1.00
N CYS A 68 9.00 -11.16 0.26
CA CYS A 68 7.63 -10.65 0.26
C CYS A 68 7.23 -10.15 -1.14
N PHE A 69 5.92 -9.98 -1.33
CA PHE A 69 5.30 -9.45 -2.52
C PHE A 69 4.62 -8.13 -2.19
N SER A 70 5.07 -7.03 -2.79
CA SER A 70 4.44 -5.70 -2.70
C SER A 70 4.10 -5.20 -1.28
N VAL A 71 3.32 -4.11 -1.18
CA VAL A 71 2.96 -3.51 0.11
C VAL A 71 1.77 -4.25 0.73
N PRO A 72 1.93 -4.87 1.93
CA PRO A 72 0.84 -5.49 2.67
C PRO A 72 -0.12 -4.44 3.22
N ASN A 73 -1.38 -4.82 3.46
CA ASN A 73 -2.33 -3.86 4.05
C ASN A 73 -2.05 -3.56 5.53
N TYR A 74 -1.27 -4.38 6.22
CA TYR A 74 -0.98 -4.24 7.65
C TYR A 74 0.52 -4.42 7.89
N ASN A 75 1.09 -3.69 8.86
CA ASN A 75 2.48 -3.85 9.28
C ASN A 75 2.77 -5.32 9.63
N ILE A 76 3.72 -5.94 8.93
CA ILE A 76 4.08 -7.38 9.08
C ILE A 76 4.56 -7.69 10.50
N GLU A 77 5.14 -6.72 11.19
CA GLU A 77 5.65 -6.85 12.56
C GLU A 77 4.58 -6.52 13.61
N GLY A 78 3.38 -6.11 13.19
CA GLY A 78 2.28 -5.74 14.06
C GLY A 78 1.57 -6.94 14.69
N GLU A 79 1.09 -6.76 15.92
CA GLU A 79 0.45 -7.84 16.73
C GLU A 79 -0.72 -8.53 16.02
N HIS A 80 -1.48 -7.80 15.21
CA HIS A 80 -2.68 -8.30 14.55
C HIS A 80 -2.47 -8.66 13.08
N PHE A 81 -1.21 -8.75 12.63
CA PHE A 81 -0.88 -9.19 11.29
C PHE A 81 -1.28 -10.66 11.09
N ASP A 82 -2.07 -10.91 10.06
CA ASP A 82 -2.37 -12.24 9.57
C ASP A 82 -2.35 -12.24 8.04
N PRO A 83 -1.41 -12.96 7.40
CA PRO A 83 -1.21 -12.92 5.94
C PRO A 83 -2.39 -13.50 5.14
N ARG A 84 -3.38 -14.12 5.80
CA ARG A 84 -4.56 -14.73 5.17
C ARG A 84 -5.85 -13.97 5.42
N ASN A 85 -5.85 -13.08 6.42
CA ASN A 85 -7.07 -12.49 6.95
C ASN A 85 -7.35 -11.14 6.30
N TYR A 86 -8.04 -11.16 5.16
CA TYR A 86 -8.71 -10.00 4.57
C TYR A 86 -7.90 -8.68 4.63
N TRP A 87 -8.34 -7.68 5.38
CA TRP A 87 -7.63 -6.38 5.53
C TRP A 87 -6.56 -6.37 6.64
N ARG A 88 -6.26 -7.49 7.29
CA ARG A 88 -5.31 -7.59 8.42
C ARG A 88 -3.92 -8.09 8.04
N GLY A 89 -3.57 -8.04 6.75
CA GLY A 89 -2.24 -8.47 6.31
C GLY A 89 -2.08 -8.57 4.79
N PRO A 90 -3.00 -9.20 4.06
CA PRO A 90 -2.89 -9.37 2.62
C PRO A 90 -2.54 -8.14 1.81
N VAL A 91 -1.94 -8.39 0.65
CA VAL A 91 -1.73 -7.42 -0.42
C VAL A 91 -3.03 -7.22 -1.18
N TRP A 92 -3.42 -5.97 -1.34
CA TRP A 92 -4.61 -5.58 -2.10
C TRP A 92 -4.19 -4.78 -3.34
N ILE A 93 -4.67 -5.19 -4.51
CA ILE A 93 -4.24 -4.61 -5.79
C ILE A 93 -4.68 -3.15 -5.93
N ASN A 94 -5.89 -2.81 -5.47
CA ASN A 94 -6.36 -1.43 -5.47
C ASN A 94 -5.52 -0.51 -4.55
N MET A 95 -5.09 -1.01 -3.39
CA MET A 95 -4.20 -0.26 -2.51
C MET A 95 -2.84 -0.04 -3.16
N ASN A 96 -2.23 -1.11 -3.68
CA ASN A 96 -0.92 -1.02 -4.33
C ASN A 96 -0.94 -0.19 -5.61
N TRP A 97 -2.06 -0.20 -6.35
CA TRP A 97 -2.31 0.69 -7.48
C TRP A 97 -2.33 2.17 -7.06
N MET A 98 -3.01 2.52 -5.96
CA MET A 98 -2.98 3.89 -5.43
C MET A 98 -1.58 4.29 -4.97
N LEU A 99 -0.85 3.37 -4.33
CA LEU A 99 0.51 3.61 -3.87
C LEU A 99 1.47 3.81 -5.03
N TYR A 100 1.36 3.01 -6.10
CA TYR A 100 2.12 3.19 -7.34
C TYR A 100 2.00 4.63 -7.86
N HIS A 101 0.78 5.11 -8.07
CA HIS A 101 0.54 6.46 -8.56
C HIS A 101 0.99 7.55 -7.58
N GLY A 102 0.77 7.35 -6.28
CA GLY A 102 1.23 8.28 -5.25
C GLY A 102 2.75 8.39 -5.18
N LEU A 103 3.46 7.25 -5.24
CA LEU A 103 4.91 7.21 -5.25
C LEU A 103 5.48 7.92 -6.49
N ARG A 104 4.91 7.67 -7.68
CA ARG A 104 5.29 8.39 -8.90
C ARG A 104 5.08 9.89 -8.78
N ALA A 105 3.93 10.33 -8.26
CA ALA A 105 3.61 11.75 -8.09
C ALA A 105 4.60 12.48 -7.17
N TYR A 106 5.19 11.78 -6.19
CA TYR A 106 6.20 12.33 -5.29
C TYR A 106 7.65 12.08 -5.73
N GLY A 107 7.88 11.45 -6.89
CA GLY A 107 9.21 11.22 -7.46
C GLY A 107 9.94 9.96 -6.96
N TYR A 108 9.25 9.07 -6.23
CA TYR A 108 9.80 7.79 -5.77
C TYR A 108 9.68 6.70 -6.86
N ALA A 109 10.31 6.95 -8.01
CA ALA A 109 10.13 6.14 -9.21
C ALA A 109 10.53 4.67 -9.03
N ASP A 110 11.68 4.39 -8.43
CA ASP A 110 12.18 3.00 -8.28
C ASP A 110 11.21 2.13 -7.47
N LYS A 111 10.72 2.65 -6.35
CA LYS A 111 9.74 1.93 -5.51
C LYS A 111 8.40 1.79 -6.23
N ALA A 112 7.97 2.80 -6.98
CA ALA A 112 6.75 2.70 -7.77
C ALA A 112 6.88 1.58 -8.81
N GLU A 113 7.98 1.51 -9.55
CA GLU A 113 8.21 0.46 -10.55
C GLU A 113 8.35 -0.93 -9.90
N SER A 114 8.93 -1.02 -8.69
CA SER A 114 8.90 -2.26 -7.90
C SER A 114 7.46 -2.69 -7.58
N VAL A 115 6.60 -1.78 -7.10
CA VAL A 115 5.19 -2.09 -6.80
C VAL A 115 4.43 -2.51 -8.05
N LYS A 116 4.65 -1.83 -9.18
CA LYS A 116 4.09 -2.21 -10.50
C LYS A 116 4.53 -3.61 -10.91
N GLY A 117 5.82 -3.92 -10.80
CA GLY A 117 6.37 -5.23 -11.09
C GLY A 117 5.73 -6.33 -10.24
N ASP A 118 5.58 -6.09 -8.94
CA ASP A 118 4.98 -7.03 -8.00
C ASP A 118 3.49 -7.30 -8.29
N ILE A 119 2.72 -6.26 -8.64
CA ILE A 119 1.31 -6.43 -9.06
C ILE A 119 1.23 -7.35 -10.29
N ILE A 120 2.07 -7.09 -11.29
CA ILE A 120 2.11 -7.91 -12.52
C ILE A 120 2.53 -9.35 -12.19
N GLU A 121 3.55 -9.53 -11.34
CA GLU A 121 4.05 -10.84 -10.94
C GLU A 121 2.99 -11.66 -10.19
N LEU A 122 2.35 -11.07 -9.19
CA LEU A 122 1.30 -11.72 -8.41
C LEU A 122 0.17 -12.23 -9.31
N ILE A 123 -0.33 -11.37 -10.20
CA ILE A 123 -1.46 -11.70 -11.05
C ILE A 123 -1.07 -12.74 -12.10
N ARG A 124 0.12 -12.63 -12.70
CA ARG A 124 0.59 -13.62 -13.70
C ARG A 124 0.84 -14.99 -13.10
N ARG A 125 1.30 -15.08 -11.86
CA ARG A 125 1.62 -16.36 -11.21
C ARG A 125 0.42 -17.00 -10.51
N TYR A 126 -0.44 -16.20 -9.89
CA TYR A 126 -1.48 -16.69 -8.99
C TYR A 126 -2.90 -16.41 -9.48
N GLY A 127 -3.08 -15.70 -10.60
CA GLY A 127 -4.38 -15.39 -11.19
C GLY A 127 -5.06 -14.18 -10.57
N PHE A 128 -6.29 -13.89 -11.00
CA PHE A 128 -7.07 -12.72 -10.57
C PHE A 128 -7.85 -13.02 -9.28
N HIS A 129 -7.31 -12.59 -8.15
CA HIS A 129 -7.89 -12.79 -6.82
C HIS A 129 -8.19 -11.45 -6.15
N GLU A 130 -9.03 -11.50 -5.12
CA GLU A 130 -9.42 -10.32 -4.35
C GLU A 130 -8.23 -9.72 -3.58
N TYR A 131 -7.42 -10.58 -2.96
CA TYR A 131 -6.20 -10.21 -2.22
C TYR A 131 -5.21 -11.38 -2.16
N TYR A 132 -3.95 -11.08 -1.84
CA TYR A 132 -2.83 -12.04 -1.93
C TYR A 132 -2.03 -12.12 -0.64
N ASP A 133 -1.52 -13.31 -0.32
CA ASP A 133 -0.56 -13.53 0.76
C ASP A 133 0.72 -12.70 0.49
N PRO A 134 1.14 -11.81 1.40
CA PRO A 134 2.30 -10.95 1.17
C PRO A 134 3.62 -11.71 1.21
N LEU A 135 3.67 -12.95 1.70
CA LEU A 135 4.91 -13.73 1.82
C LEU A 135 4.98 -14.86 0.80
N LYS A 136 3.82 -15.40 0.40
CA LYS A 136 3.73 -16.58 -0.48
C LYS A 136 3.11 -16.29 -1.84
N GLY A 137 2.48 -15.13 -2.01
CA GLY A 137 1.78 -14.72 -3.22
C GLY A 137 0.45 -15.46 -3.45
N ILE A 138 0.06 -16.38 -2.57
CA ILE A 138 -1.17 -17.18 -2.71
C ILE A 138 -2.38 -16.25 -2.75
N GLY A 139 -3.21 -16.38 -3.79
CA GLY A 139 -4.47 -15.66 -3.91
C GLY A 139 -5.55 -16.19 -2.96
N TYR A 140 -6.25 -15.28 -2.29
CA TYR A 140 -7.36 -15.54 -1.38
C TYR A 140 -8.62 -14.77 -1.82
N GLY A 141 -9.70 -14.89 -1.05
CA GLY A 141 -10.97 -14.25 -1.35
C GLY A 141 -11.62 -14.78 -2.62
N SER A 142 -12.39 -13.93 -3.30
CA SER A 142 -13.02 -14.32 -4.57
C SER A 142 -12.00 -14.44 -5.71
N LYS A 143 -12.25 -15.41 -6.60
CA LYS A 143 -11.56 -15.56 -7.89
C LYS A 143 -12.19 -14.65 -8.94
N ASP A 144 -11.51 -14.50 -10.07
CA ASP A 144 -11.93 -13.69 -11.22
C ASP A 144 -12.34 -12.27 -10.82
N PHE A 145 -11.58 -11.69 -9.88
CA PHE A 145 -11.98 -10.47 -9.20
C PHE A 145 -11.87 -9.24 -10.10
N SER A 146 -12.99 -8.54 -10.29
CA SER A 146 -13.12 -7.54 -11.35
C SER A 146 -12.19 -6.35 -11.22
N TRP A 147 -12.01 -5.77 -10.03
CA TRP A 147 -11.07 -4.65 -9.88
C TRP A 147 -9.62 -5.10 -10.08
N THR A 148 -9.32 -6.38 -9.84
CA THR A 148 -7.96 -6.89 -9.95
C THR A 148 -7.62 -7.00 -11.42
N ALA A 149 -8.56 -7.53 -12.22
CA ALA A 149 -8.46 -7.51 -13.67
C ALA A 149 -8.40 -6.08 -14.24
N ALA A 150 -9.28 -5.18 -13.79
CA ALA A 150 -9.34 -3.81 -14.29
C ALA A 150 -8.05 -3.02 -14.02
N LEU A 151 -7.54 -3.08 -12.79
CA LEU A 151 -6.33 -2.35 -12.39
C LEU A 151 -5.05 -3.00 -12.92
N PHE A 152 -5.05 -4.31 -13.15
CA PHE A 152 -3.99 -4.96 -13.91
C PHE A 152 -3.93 -4.43 -15.33
N LEU A 153 -5.08 -4.34 -16.03
CA LEU A 153 -5.15 -3.75 -17.37
C LEU A 153 -4.61 -2.32 -17.35
N ASP A 154 -5.07 -1.49 -16.42
CA ASP A 154 -4.58 -0.12 -16.27
C ASP A 154 -3.04 -0.08 -16.11
N ILE A 155 -2.46 -0.90 -15.23
CA ILE A 155 -1.00 -0.91 -15.00
C ILE A 155 -0.18 -1.41 -16.19
N VAL A 156 -0.66 -2.44 -16.92
CA VAL A 156 0.09 -2.96 -18.07
C VAL A 156 -0.04 -2.07 -19.30
N TYR A 157 -1.14 -1.32 -19.40
CA TYR A 157 -1.35 -0.30 -20.43
C TYR A 157 -0.88 1.10 -20.02
N ASP A 158 -0.49 1.30 -18.76
CA ASP A 158 0.24 2.49 -18.32
C ASP A 158 1.64 2.43 -18.94
N GLU A 159 1.67 2.83 -20.21
CA GLU A 159 2.82 3.31 -20.94
C GLU A 159 3.29 4.58 -20.24
N ALA A 160 4.03 4.40 -19.14
CA ALA A 160 4.93 5.43 -18.69
C ALA A 160 5.98 5.62 -19.79
N ALA A 161 5.71 6.60 -20.67
CA ALA A 161 6.66 7.44 -21.38
C ALA A 161 8.11 6.90 -21.37
N LEU A 162 8.47 6.19 -22.44
CA LEU A 162 9.85 6.16 -22.90
C LEU A 162 10.34 7.58 -23.21
#